data_AF-A0AAU0RWL8-F1
#
_entry.id   AF-A0AAU0RWL8-F1
#
_cell.length_a   1.000
_cell.length_b   1.000
_cell.length_c   1.000
_cell.angle_alpha   90.00
_cell.angle_beta   90.00
_cell.angle_gamma   90.00
#
_symmetry.space_group_name_H-M   'P 1'
#
loop_
_entity.id
_entity.type
_entity.pdbx_description
1 polymer ?
#
loop_
_entity_poly.entity_id
_entity_poly.type
_entity_poly.pdbx_seq_one_letter_code
_entity_poly.pdbx_strand_id
1 'polypeptide(L)'
;MDSATLPSPHIKLFAPSLPQANKFGISAAAAAHLMVTIRPYARMDEGDLITLFWDGCYVASKLLTADDIGQPLALRVPESFVQSGTTSTWYEVQKIGMHPTLSPSKSVLVKLDRPGGNLASSCTEENQNLTPLTLPDALLHNGLTAKQLKKGIALTIEAYPNMAAKDEITLRWGDVRMDLPAINPRDVGKPITIKVPPAMILEAGEDPSLEVTYCVIDLVGNNSRWAPSRILSVAPLHATPNASIVIPKSMFI
;
A
#
# COMPACT_ATOMS: atom_id res chain seq x y z
N MET A 1 19.16 -12.59 61.53
CA MET A 1 18.27 -11.52 61.03
C MET A 1 18.18 -11.74 59.54
N ASP A 2 17.26 -12.60 59.11
CA ASP A 2 17.03 -12.88 57.69
C ASP A 2 16.01 -11.86 57.18
N SER A 3 16.52 -10.83 56.50
CA SER A 3 15.68 -9.90 55.75
C SER A 3 15.11 -10.64 54.55
N ALA A 4 13.88 -11.14 54.71
CA ALA A 4 13.08 -11.65 53.61
C ALA A 4 12.80 -10.50 52.64
N THR A 5 13.49 -10.49 51.50
CA THR A 5 13.15 -9.64 50.36
C THR A 5 11.78 -10.09 49.84
N LEU A 6 10.73 -9.36 50.23
CA LEU A 6 9.41 -9.52 49.64
C LEU A 6 9.54 -9.35 48.12
N PRO A 7 8.96 -10.24 47.30
CA PRO A 7 8.95 -10.04 45.85
C PRO A 7 8.20 -8.74 45.56
N SER A 8 8.89 -7.79 44.93
CA SER A 8 8.26 -6.58 44.40
C SER A 8 7.01 -6.99 43.61
N PRO A 9 5.84 -6.37 43.83
CA PRO A 9 4.65 -6.67 43.05
C PRO A 9 4.90 -6.25 41.61
N HIS A 10 5.40 -7.17 40.79
CA HIS A 10 5.67 -6.90 39.38
C HIS A 10 4.33 -6.64 38.68
N ILE A 11 4.13 -5.40 38.26
CA ILE A 11 2.97 -5.03 37.45
C ILE A 11 3.13 -5.74 36.10
N LYS A 12 2.16 -6.58 35.77
CA LYS A 12 2.14 -7.24 34.47
C LYS A 12 1.68 -6.24 33.41
N LEU A 13 2.62 -5.79 32.59
CA LEU A 13 2.35 -4.94 31.43
C LEU A 13 2.10 -5.79 30.18
N PHE A 14 1.33 -5.24 29.24
CA PHE A 14 1.06 -5.85 27.94
C PHE A 14 1.86 -5.15 26.86
N ALA A 15 2.11 -5.84 25.74
CA ALA A 15 2.73 -5.18 24.60
C ALA A 15 1.85 -4.02 24.10
N PRO A 16 2.45 -2.90 23.65
CA PRO A 16 1.70 -1.84 23.00
C PRO A 16 0.98 -2.34 21.74
N SER A 17 -0.10 -1.66 21.39
CA SER A 17 -0.88 -1.93 20.18
C SER A 17 -0.80 -0.77 19.19
N LEU A 18 -0.81 -1.09 17.90
CA LEU A 18 -0.70 -0.14 16.80
C LEU A 18 -1.97 -0.26 15.95
N PRO A 19 -3.06 0.47 16.27
CA PRO A 19 -4.35 0.29 15.61
C PRO A 19 -4.32 0.62 14.12
N GLN A 20 -3.38 1.47 13.68
CA GLN A 20 -3.21 1.86 12.28
C GLN A 20 -2.36 0.88 11.47
N ALA A 21 -1.70 -0.08 12.12
CA ALA A 21 -0.97 -1.13 11.41
C ALA A 21 -1.95 -2.14 10.84
N ASN A 22 -1.75 -2.54 9.58
CA ASN A 22 -2.47 -3.67 9.01
C ASN A 22 -1.83 -4.99 9.50
N LYS A 23 -2.33 -6.14 9.03
CA LYS A 23 -1.81 -7.46 9.40
C LYS A 23 -0.29 -7.62 9.17
N PHE A 24 0.26 -6.89 8.20
CA PHE A 24 1.63 -7.03 7.75
C PHE A 24 2.55 -5.89 8.16
N GLY A 25 2.04 -4.69 8.47
CA GLY A 25 2.87 -3.57 8.84
C GLY A 25 2.18 -2.20 8.81
N ILE A 26 3.00 -1.15 8.81
CA ILE A 26 2.62 0.26 8.80
C ILE A 26 2.94 0.83 7.42
N SER A 27 1.92 1.41 6.78
CA SER A 27 2.04 2.16 5.52
C SER A 27 2.56 3.58 5.74
N ALA A 28 2.98 4.26 4.68
CA ALA A 28 3.38 5.66 4.72
C ALA A 28 2.28 6.57 5.28
N ALA A 29 1.01 6.30 4.92
CA ALA A 29 -0.12 7.08 5.42
C ALA A 29 -0.36 6.86 6.92
N ALA A 30 -0.22 5.63 7.40
CA ALA A 30 -0.31 5.32 8.83
C ALA A 30 0.86 5.92 9.62
N ALA A 31 2.07 5.93 9.04
CA ALA A 31 3.27 6.50 9.66
C ALA A 31 3.15 8.00 9.96
N ALA A 32 2.55 8.79 9.07
CA ALA A 32 2.38 10.25 9.24
C ALA A 32 1.55 10.63 10.50
N HIS A 33 0.65 9.73 10.93
CA HIS A 33 -0.25 9.95 12.07
C HIS A 33 -0.15 8.84 13.10
N LEU A 34 1.02 8.22 13.26
CA LEU A 34 1.16 6.99 14.01
C LEU A 34 0.87 7.16 15.51
N MET A 35 -0.07 6.35 16.02
CA MET A 35 -0.46 6.26 17.42
C MET A 35 -0.10 4.89 17.98
N VAL A 36 0.52 4.89 19.15
CA VAL A 36 0.70 3.71 19.98
C VAL A 36 -0.35 3.72 21.08
N THR A 37 -1.13 2.65 21.16
CA THR A 37 -2.16 2.47 22.19
C THR A 37 -1.67 1.53 23.27
N ILE A 38 -1.68 2.03 24.51
CA ILE A 38 -1.36 1.30 25.73
C ILE A 38 -2.67 1.03 26.47
N ARG A 39 -2.90 -0.24 26.81
CA ARG A 39 -4.10 -0.65 27.55
C ARG A 39 -3.94 -0.30 29.04
N PRO A 40 -5.05 -0.09 29.76
CA PRO A 40 -5.00 0.01 31.21
C PRO A 40 -4.30 -1.22 31.80
N TYR A 41 -3.41 -0.99 32.76
CA TYR A 41 -2.68 -2.04 33.46
C TYR A 41 -3.13 -2.15 34.91
N ALA A 42 -2.79 -3.26 35.55
CA ALA A 42 -3.14 -3.50 36.93
C ALA A 42 -2.49 -2.45 37.85
N ARG A 43 -3.30 -1.86 38.75
CA ARG A 43 -2.84 -0.81 39.69
C ARG A 43 -2.33 0.45 38.98
N MET A 44 -2.87 0.77 37.81
CA MET A 44 -2.70 2.09 37.18
C MET A 44 -3.15 3.18 38.15
N ASP A 45 -2.30 4.18 38.34
CA ASP A 45 -2.51 5.21 39.38
C ASP A 45 -2.15 6.61 38.86
N GLU A 46 -2.72 7.62 39.50
CA GLU A 46 -2.40 9.01 39.19
C GLU A 46 -0.93 9.30 39.51
N GLY A 47 -0.26 10.04 38.65
CA GLY A 47 1.17 10.36 38.79
C GLY A 47 2.12 9.27 38.31
N ASP A 48 1.63 8.13 37.81
CA ASP A 48 2.48 7.20 37.05
C ASP A 48 2.99 7.90 35.78
N LEU A 49 4.29 7.75 35.49
CA LEU A 49 4.88 8.25 34.25
C LEU A 49 5.04 7.10 33.25
N ILE A 50 4.41 7.24 32.10
CA ILE A 50 4.61 6.33 30.97
C ILE A 50 5.60 6.96 30.01
N THR A 51 6.64 6.21 29.64
CA THR A 51 7.60 6.61 28.61
C THR A 51 7.57 5.61 27.46
N LEU A 52 7.34 6.10 26.24
CA LEU A 52 7.28 5.33 25.02
C LEU A 52 8.62 5.36 24.30
N PHE A 53 9.04 4.18 23.85
CA PHE A 53 10.22 3.99 23.02
C PHE A 53 9.85 3.44 21.64
N TRP A 54 10.57 3.92 20.63
CA TRP A 54 10.48 3.49 19.25
C TRP A 54 11.90 3.24 18.73
N ASP A 55 12.19 2.02 18.35
CA ASP A 55 13.51 1.60 17.83
C ASP A 55 14.69 1.95 18.75
N GLY A 56 14.48 1.96 20.07
CA GLY A 56 15.50 2.35 21.04
C GLY A 56 15.57 3.85 21.33
N CYS A 57 14.81 4.68 20.63
CA CYS A 57 14.71 6.11 20.91
C CYS A 57 13.51 6.42 21.81
N TYR A 58 13.70 7.34 22.75
CA TYR A 58 12.60 8.02 23.43
C TYR A 58 11.78 8.82 22.42
N VAL A 59 10.46 8.65 22.40
CA VAL A 59 9.58 9.38 21.47
C VAL A 59 8.51 10.22 22.15
N ALA A 60 7.95 9.73 23.25
CA ALA A 60 6.87 10.42 23.96
C ALA A 60 6.84 9.97 25.41
N SER A 61 6.29 10.82 26.27
CA SER A 61 5.91 10.42 27.63
C SER A 61 4.58 11.05 28.01
N LYS A 62 3.93 10.47 29.02
CA LYS A 62 2.69 10.97 29.59
C LYS A 62 2.67 10.70 31.09
N LEU A 63 2.46 11.75 31.87
CA LEU A 63 2.13 11.66 33.28
C LEU A 63 0.62 11.42 33.39
N LEU A 64 0.22 10.38 34.13
CA LEU A 64 -1.18 10.01 34.26
C LEU A 64 -1.93 10.95 35.21
N THR A 65 -3.14 11.34 34.80
CA THR A 65 -4.10 12.07 35.65
C THR A 65 -5.22 11.13 36.11
N ALA A 66 -6.08 11.60 37.03
CA ALA A 66 -7.27 10.85 37.46
C ALA A 66 -8.19 10.41 36.30
N ASP A 67 -8.29 11.21 35.23
CA ASP A 67 -9.14 10.93 34.07
C ASP A 67 -8.59 9.80 33.17
N ASP A 68 -7.29 9.53 33.26
CA ASP A 68 -6.62 8.49 32.48
C ASP A 68 -6.85 7.09 33.04
N ILE A 69 -7.23 6.98 34.31
CA ILE A 69 -7.29 5.72 35.03
C ILE A 69 -8.40 4.83 34.45
N GLY A 70 -8.01 3.61 34.07
CA GLY A 70 -8.92 2.65 33.44
C GLY A 70 -9.20 2.92 31.96
N GLN A 71 -8.62 3.97 31.37
CA GLN A 71 -8.77 4.30 29.95
C GLN A 71 -7.54 3.88 29.12
N PRO A 72 -7.72 3.45 27.86
CA PRO A 72 -6.60 3.22 26.96
C PRO A 72 -5.93 4.55 26.61
N LEU A 73 -4.60 4.55 26.62
CA LEU A 73 -3.80 5.73 26.33
C LEU A 73 -3.27 5.67 24.92
N ALA A 74 -3.36 6.77 24.18
CA ALA A 74 -2.77 6.92 22.86
C ALA A 74 -1.61 7.92 22.93
N LEU A 75 -0.42 7.47 22.51
CA LEU A 75 0.79 8.28 22.43
C LEU A 75 1.21 8.38 20.97
N ARG A 76 1.46 9.61 20.49
CA ARG A 76 1.89 9.87 19.12
C ARG A 76 3.37 9.54 18.96
N VAL A 77 3.71 8.83 17.89
CA VAL A 77 5.09 8.71 17.40
C VAL A 77 5.28 9.79 16.33
N PRO A 78 6.23 10.73 16.50
CA PRO A 78 6.50 11.72 15.47
C PRO A 78 7.05 11.05 14.21
N GLU A 79 6.61 11.53 13.03
CA GLU A 79 6.98 10.96 11.74
C GLU A 79 8.50 10.90 11.52
N SER A 80 9.26 11.84 12.09
CA SER A 80 10.73 11.87 12.03
C SER A 80 11.42 10.64 12.63
N PHE A 81 10.76 9.89 13.52
CA PHE A 81 11.28 8.66 14.10
C PHE A 81 10.93 7.42 13.29
N VAL A 82 9.98 7.51 12.36
CA VAL A 82 9.47 6.37 11.61
C VAL A 82 10.28 6.20 10.34
N GLN A 83 11.00 5.09 10.23
CA GLN A 83 11.84 4.73 9.08
C GLN A 83 11.38 3.41 8.47
N SER A 84 11.56 3.23 7.14
CA SER A 84 11.32 1.95 6.47
C SER A 84 12.22 0.87 7.08
N GLY A 85 11.65 -0.28 7.44
CA GLY A 85 12.38 -1.38 8.06
C GLY A 85 11.55 -2.14 9.09
N THR A 86 12.15 -3.16 9.70
CA THR A 86 11.54 -3.83 10.85
C THR A 86 11.94 -3.06 12.10
N THR A 87 10.96 -2.55 12.83
CA THR A 87 11.18 -1.77 14.06
C THR A 87 10.46 -2.42 15.24
N SER A 88 10.79 -1.96 16.44
CA SER A 88 10.15 -2.40 17.67
C SER A 88 9.74 -1.22 18.54
N THR A 89 8.62 -1.36 19.22
CA THR A 89 8.11 -0.37 20.17
C THR A 89 7.74 -1.04 21.49
N TRP A 90 8.08 -0.36 22.58
CA TRP A 90 7.76 -0.77 23.95
C TRP A 90 7.58 0.49 24.79
N TYR A 91 7.04 0.33 25.98
CA TYR A 91 6.93 1.42 26.93
C TYR A 91 7.42 0.97 28.30
N GLU A 92 7.77 1.94 29.12
CA GLU A 92 8.03 1.74 30.54
C GLU A 92 7.01 2.51 31.36
N VAL A 93 6.70 1.96 32.55
CA VAL A 93 5.88 2.63 33.56
C VAL A 93 6.76 2.86 34.78
N GLN A 94 6.90 4.13 35.15
CA GLN A 94 7.59 4.59 36.34
C GLN A 94 6.55 5.03 37.37
N LYS A 95 6.38 4.22 38.43
CA LYS A 95 5.56 4.60 39.58
C LYS A 95 6.38 5.37 40.61
N ILE A 96 5.73 6.21 41.41
CA ILE A 96 6.39 6.94 42.50
C ILE A 96 6.98 5.94 43.50
N GLY A 97 8.28 6.07 43.78
CA GLY A 97 9.00 5.23 44.76
C GLY A 97 9.31 3.80 44.30
N MET A 98 9.06 3.44 43.04
CA MET A 98 9.35 2.11 42.49
C MET A 98 10.38 2.18 41.37
N HIS A 99 10.99 1.05 41.01
CA HIS A 99 11.78 0.95 39.78
C HIS A 99 10.87 0.92 38.54
N PRO A 100 11.34 1.44 37.39
CA PRO A 100 10.58 1.39 36.16
C PRO A 100 10.31 -0.06 35.76
N THR A 101 9.09 -0.33 35.28
CA THR A 101 8.68 -1.64 34.76
C THR A 101 8.53 -1.57 33.25
N LEU A 102 9.21 -2.46 32.51
CA LEU A 102 9.17 -2.50 31.05
C LEU A 102 8.03 -3.38 30.53
N SER A 103 7.37 -2.93 29.47
CA SER A 103 6.45 -3.73 28.69
C SER A 103 7.20 -4.73 27.80
N PRO A 104 6.55 -5.83 27.38
CA PRO A 104 7.02 -6.59 26.23
C PRO A 104 7.08 -5.70 24.98
N SER A 105 8.07 -5.95 24.12
CA SER A 105 8.22 -5.21 22.86
C SER A 105 7.29 -5.75 21.77
N LYS A 106 6.74 -4.86 20.95
CA LYS A 106 5.99 -5.17 19.74
C LYS A 106 6.85 -4.87 18.53
N SER A 107 7.16 -5.89 17.73
CA SER A 107 7.82 -5.70 16.43
C SER A 107 6.80 -5.53 15.30
N VAL A 108 7.12 -4.63 14.37
CA VAL A 108 6.29 -4.30 13.20
C VAL A 108 7.17 -3.95 12.00
N LEU A 109 6.72 -4.32 10.80
CA LEU A 109 7.33 -3.86 9.56
C LEU A 109 6.77 -2.48 9.20
N VAL A 110 7.63 -1.53 8.91
CA VAL A 110 7.28 -0.22 8.35
C VAL A 110 7.76 -0.19 6.91
N LYS A 111 6.88 0.21 5.99
CA LYS A 111 7.24 0.44 4.59
C LYS A 111 6.69 1.78 4.15
N LEU A 112 7.58 2.76 4.01
CA LEU A 112 7.25 4.12 3.59
C LEU A 112 7.32 4.29 2.07
N ASP A 113 8.16 3.49 1.43
CA ASP A 113 8.40 3.53 -0.01
C ASP A 113 7.18 2.96 -0.76
N ARG A 114 6.49 3.81 -1.51
CA ARG A 114 5.28 3.40 -2.26
C ARG A 114 5.65 2.71 -3.57
N PRO A 115 4.87 1.71 -4.04
CA PRO A 115 5.00 1.19 -5.40
C PRO A 115 4.84 2.33 -6.41
N GLY A 116 5.73 2.41 -7.38
CA GLY A 116 5.78 3.55 -8.31
C GLY A 116 6.36 4.82 -7.69
N GLY A 117 7.06 4.75 -6.55
CA GLY A 117 7.79 5.89 -5.98
C GLY A 117 6.91 7.02 -5.44
N ASN A 118 7.54 8.16 -5.18
CA ASN A 118 6.88 9.35 -4.65
C ASN A 118 6.21 10.13 -5.79
N LEU A 119 4.95 10.50 -5.59
CA LEU A 119 4.20 11.32 -6.53
C LEU A 119 4.80 12.72 -6.60
N ALA A 120 4.95 13.28 -7.80
CA ALA A 120 5.42 14.64 -8.00
C ALA A 120 4.46 15.69 -7.40
N SER A 121 3.17 15.36 -7.28
CA SER A 121 2.17 16.16 -6.59
C SER A 121 1.18 15.27 -5.85
N SER A 122 0.60 15.75 -4.75
CA SER A 122 -0.40 15.01 -3.96
C SER A 122 -1.78 14.97 -4.62
N CYS A 123 -2.03 15.76 -5.67
CA CYS A 123 -3.34 15.94 -6.29
C CYS A 123 -3.52 15.15 -7.60
N THR A 124 -2.50 14.45 -8.09
CA THR A 124 -2.62 13.65 -9.32
C THR A 124 -3.13 12.25 -9.00
N GLU A 125 -4.24 11.87 -9.63
CA GLU A 125 -4.72 10.48 -9.63
C GLU A 125 -3.85 9.53 -10.46
N GLU A 126 -3.00 10.12 -11.30
CA GLU A 126 -2.03 9.44 -12.15
C GLU A 126 -0.61 9.54 -11.57
N ASN A 127 0.13 8.43 -11.63
CA ASN A 127 1.51 8.32 -11.21
C ASN A 127 2.43 8.21 -12.43
N GLN A 128 3.10 9.31 -12.76
CA GLN A 128 4.03 9.42 -13.90
C GLN A 128 5.29 8.54 -13.76
N ASN A 129 5.58 8.02 -12.56
CA ASN A 129 6.71 7.13 -12.35
C ASN A 129 6.40 5.67 -12.76
N LEU A 130 5.13 5.34 -12.98
CA LEU A 130 4.72 4.05 -13.52
C LEU A 130 4.76 4.09 -15.03
N THR A 131 5.38 3.08 -15.64
CA THR A 131 5.36 2.95 -17.10
C THR A 131 3.95 2.55 -17.55
N PRO A 132 3.37 3.22 -18.57
CA PRO A 132 2.12 2.79 -19.18
C PRO A 132 2.22 1.35 -19.68
N LEU A 133 1.08 0.66 -19.78
CA LEU A 133 1.05 -0.71 -20.29
C LEU A 133 1.70 -0.81 -21.69
N THR A 134 2.58 -1.78 -21.84
CA THR A 134 3.14 -2.15 -23.14
C THR A 134 2.13 -3.04 -23.86
N LEU A 135 1.64 -2.53 -24.99
CA LEU A 135 0.65 -3.19 -25.85
C LEU A 135 1.37 -3.92 -27.00
N PRO A 136 0.82 -5.04 -27.52
CA PRO A 136 1.35 -5.65 -28.73
C PRO A 136 1.23 -4.70 -29.93
N ASP A 137 2.25 -4.64 -30.79
CA ASP A 137 2.26 -3.75 -31.97
C ASP A 137 1.02 -3.91 -32.86
N ALA A 138 0.53 -5.14 -33.01
CA ALA A 138 -0.67 -5.43 -33.78
C ALA A 138 -1.92 -4.72 -33.23
N LEU A 139 -2.00 -4.50 -31.91
CA LEU A 139 -3.09 -3.77 -31.26
C LEU A 139 -2.95 -2.25 -31.46
N LEU A 140 -1.71 -1.74 -31.45
CA LEU A 140 -1.43 -0.32 -31.69
C LEU A 140 -1.71 0.09 -33.14
N HIS A 141 -1.37 -0.77 -34.10
CA HIS A 141 -1.55 -0.47 -35.52
C HIS A 141 -2.96 -0.74 -36.04
N ASN A 142 -3.60 -1.84 -35.60
CA ASN A 142 -4.87 -2.31 -36.18
C ASN A 142 -6.06 -2.15 -35.22
N GLY A 143 -5.84 -1.61 -34.02
CA GLY A 143 -6.85 -1.57 -32.97
C GLY A 143 -7.28 -2.96 -32.49
N LEU A 144 -8.38 -2.99 -31.75
CA LEU A 144 -9.00 -4.23 -31.28
C LEU A 144 -9.65 -4.99 -32.46
N THR A 145 -9.11 -6.15 -32.79
CA THR A 145 -9.62 -7.02 -33.87
C THR A 145 -10.46 -8.19 -33.33
N ALA A 146 -11.36 -8.73 -34.15
CA ALA A 146 -12.17 -9.92 -33.82
C ALA A 146 -11.34 -11.15 -33.37
N LYS A 147 -10.09 -11.27 -33.85
CA LYS A 147 -9.17 -12.34 -33.45
C LYS A 147 -8.68 -12.15 -32.00
N GLN A 148 -8.35 -10.92 -31.61
CA GLN A 148 -7.93 -10.58 -30.25
C GLN A 148 -9.10 -10.71 -29.28
N LEU A 149 -10.31 -10.32 -29.70
CA LEU A 149 -11.55 -10.54 -28.94
C LEU A 149 -11.79 -12.03 -28.62
N LYS A 150 -11.34 -12.96 -29.48
CA LYS A 150 -11.48 -14.41 -29.23
C LYS A 150 -10.32 -15.02 -28.43
N LYS A 151 -9.09 -14.53 -28.60
CA LYS A 151 -7.89 -15.14 -27.98
C LYS A 151 -7.48 -14.51 -26.64
N GLY A 152 -7.99 -13.32 -26.35
CA GLY A 152 -7.49 -12.46 -25.29
C GLY A 152 -6.25 -11.70 -25.73
N ILE A 153 -5.81 -10.78 -24.88
CA ILE A 153 -4.73 -9.84 -25.19
C ILE A 153 -3.63 -9.99 -24.13
N ALA A 154 -2.39 -10.15 -24.59
CA ALA A 154 -1.24 -10.12 -23.71
C ALA A 154 -0.77 -8.66 -23.57
N LEU A 155 -0.72 -8.17 -22.34
CA LEU A 155 -0.18 -6.87 -21.97
C LEU A 155 1.06 -7.08 -21.11
N THR A 156 1.97 -6.11 -21.09
CA THR A 156 3.12 -6.15 -20.18
C THR A 156 3.14 -4.92 -19.28
N ILE A 157 3.33 -5.15 -17.99
CA ILE A 157 3.70 -4.12 -17.01
C ILE A 157 5.22 -4.19 -16.84
N GLU A 158 5.92 -3.11 -17.11
CA GLU A 158 7.36 -3.02 -16.85
C GLU A 158 7.67 -3.02 -15.36
N ALA A 159 8.88 -3.43 -15.00
CA ALA A 159 9.32 -3.32 -13.61
C ALA A 159 9.29 -1.86 -13.15
N TYR A 160 8.67 -1.60 -12.00
CA TYR A 160 8.43 -0.26 -11.49
C TYR A 160 9.25 0.05 -10.23
N PRO A 161 9.45 1.33 -9.88
CA PRO A 161 10.15 1.73 -8.66
C PRO A 161 9.49 1.14 -7.40
N ASN A 162 10.29 0.63 -6.47
CA ASN A 162 9.84 0.01 -5.21
C ASN A 162 8.94 -1.23 -5.39
N MET A 163 9.04 -1.91 -6.53
CA MET A 163 8.40 -3.22 -6.75
C MET A 163 8.82 -4.21 -5.67
N ALA A 164 7.83 -4.83 -5.04
CA ALA A 164 8.05 -5.77 -3.95
C ALA A 164 7.22 -7.04 -4.13
N ALA A 165 7.66 -8.10 -3.45
CA ALA A 165 6.87 -9.30 -3.35
C ALA A 165 5.56 -9.01 -2.60
N LYS A 166 4.49 -9.70 -3.01
CA LYS A 166 3.13 -9.54 -2.50
C LYS A 166 2.45 -8.23 -2.85
N ASP A 167 3.04 -7.42 -3.72
CA ASP A 167 2.29 -6.33 -4.35
C ASP A 167 1.12 -6.94 -5.14
N GLU A 168 -0.06 -6.37 -4.97
CA GLU A 168 -1.29 -6.74 -5.65
C GLU A 168 -1.57 -5.71 -6.74
N ILE A 169 -1.76 -6.19 -7.97
CA ILE A 169 -1.98 -5.33 -9.13
C ILE A 169 -3.44 -5.46 -9.58
N THR A 170 -4.09 -4.33 -9.78
CA THR A 170 -5.42 -4.26 -10.40
C THR A 170 -5.30 -3.62 -11.78
N LEU A 171 -5.66 -4.37 -12.81
CA LEU A 171 -5.82 -3.86 -14.17
C LEU A 171 -7.23 -3.24 -14.32
N ARG A 172 -7.31 -2.08 -14.97
CA ARG A 172 -8.56 -1.48 -15.43
C ARG A 172 -8.60 -1.52 -16.96
N TRP A 173 -9.69 -2.05 -17.49
CA TRP A 173 -9.99 -2.13 -18.92
C TRP A 173 -11.37 -1.50 -19.16
N GLY A 174 -11.39 -0.25 -19.62
CA GLY A 174 -12.60 0.58 -19.60
C GLY A 174 -13.12 0.72 -18.17
N ASP A 175 -14.35 0.25 -17.93
CA ASP A 175 -14.95 0.24 -16.59
C ASP A 175 -14.81 -1.09 -15.84
N VAL A 176 -14.25 -2.11 -16.48
CA VAL A 176 -14.06 -3.44 -15.89
C VAL A 176 -12.70 -3.51 -15.20
N ARG A 177 -12.64 -4.21 -14.05
CA ARG A 177 -11.42 -4.40 -13.27
C ARG A 177 -11.04 -5.87 -13.14
N MET A 178 -9.74 -6.14 -13.18
CA MET A 178 -9.16 -7.46 -13.00
C MET A 178 -8.06 -7.41 -11.95
N ASP A 179 -8.21 -8.19 -10.88
CA ASP A 179 -7.13 -8.36 -9.92
C ASP A 179 -6.20 -9.49 -10.39
N LEU A 180 -4.90 -9.22 -10.31
CA LEU A 180 -3.86 -10.17 -10.65
C LEU A 180 -3.38 -10.89 -9.39
N PRO A 181 -2.80 -12.10 -9.55
CA PRO A 181 -2.10 -12.75 -8.45
C PRO A 181 -0.99 -11.84 -7.89
N ALA A 182 -0.84 -11.84 -6.58
CA ALA A 182 0.20 -11.07 -5.91
C ALA A 182 1.60 -11.46 -6.41
N ILE A 183 2.49 -10.46 -6.54
CA ILE A 183 3.82 -10.64 -7.12
C ILE A 183 4.63 -11.66 -6.32
N ASN A 184 5.19 -12.65 -7.01
CA ASN A 184 6.09 -13.61 -6.39
C ASN A 184 7.47 -12.99 -6.17
N PRO A 185 8.18 -13.29 -5.07
CA PRO A 185 9.55 -12.83 -4.83
C PRO A 185 10.51 -13.02 -6.02
N ARG A 186 10.35 -14.09 -6.81
CA ARG A 186 11.21 -14.37 -7.97
C ARG A 186 10.96 -13.46 -9.18
N ASP A 187 9.82 -12.78 -9.22
CA ASP A 187 9.35 -11.94 -10.32
C ASP A 187 9.57 -10.45 -10.02
N VAL A 188 10.05 -10.11 -8.82
CA VAL A 188 10.44 -8.75 -8.45
C VAL A 188 11.58 -8.26 -9.34
N GLY A 189 11.44 -7.03 -9.86
CA GLY A 189 12.39 -6.41 -10.77
C GLY A 189 12.28 -6.91 -12.23
N LYS A 190 11.26 -7.69 -12.56
CA LYS A 190 11.02 -8.20 -13.93
C LYS A 190 9.69 -7.68 -14.48
N PRO A 191 9.56 -7.55 -15.81
CA PRO A 191 8.27 -7.25 -16.43
C PRO A 191 7.26 -8.37 -16.18
N ILE A 192 6.01 -8.01 -15.96
CA ILE A 192 4.90 -8.94 -15.71
C ILE A 192 4.01 -8.99 -16.94
N THR A 193 3.88 -10.18 -17.53
CA THR A 193 2.94 -10.41 -18.63
C THR A 193 1.56 -10.78 -18.09
N ILE A 194 0.56 -10.04 -18.55
CA ILE A 194 -0.84 -10.19 -18.17
C ILE A 194 -1.63 -10.65 -19.37
N LYS A 195 -2.48 -11.65 -19.19
CA LYS A 195 -3.42 -12.06 -20.23
C LYS A 195 -4.82 -11.58 -19.88
N VAL A 196 -5.30 -10.57 -20.59
CA VAL A 196 -6.68 -10.09 -20.49
C VAL A 196 -7.60 -11.11 -21.16
N PRO A 197 -8.58 -11.68 -20.43
CA PRO A 197 -9.48 -12.68 -20.98
C PRO A 197 -10.51 -12.06 -21.93
N PRO A 198 -10.94 -12.79 -22.98
CA PRO A 198 -12.02 -12.37 -23.88
C PRO A 198 -13.27 -11.82 -23.18
N ALA A 199 -13.69 -12.46 -22.08
CA ALA A 199 -14.90 -12.08 -21.35
C ALA A 199 -14.85 -10.64 -20.84
N MET A 200 -13.70 -10.20 -20.31
CA MET A 200 -13.50 -8.83 -19.84
C MET A 200 -13.57 -7.81 -20.98
N ILE A 201 -12.98 -8.15 -22.13
CA ILE A 201 -12.98 -7.25 -23.29
C ILE A 201 -14.41 -7.08 -23.82
N LEU A 202 -15.20 -8.16 -23.85
CA LEU A 202 -16.59 -8.13 -24.28
C LEU A 202 -17.49 -7.38 -23.27
N GLU A 203 -17.26 -7.55 -21.98
CA GLU A 203 -18.01 -6.88 -20.91
C GLU A 203 -17.80 -5.37 -20.92
N ALA A 204 -16.57 -4.91 -21.19
CA ALA A 204 -16.28 -3.49 -21.31
C ALA A 204 -16.96 -2.82 -22.53
N GLY A 205 -17.42 -3.61 -23.49
CA GLY A 205 -18.12 -3.13 -24.67
C GLY A 205 -17.23 -2.45 -25.71
N GLU A 206 -17.88 -1.87 -26.71
CA GLU A 206 -17.23 -1.11 -27.79
C GLU A 206 -17.20 0.37 -27.42
N ASP A 207 -16.20 0.78 -26.64
CA ASP A 207 -15.91 2.19 -26.39
C ASP A 207 -14.87 2.70 -27.42
N PRO A 208 -15.18 3.73 -28.23
CA PRO A 208 -14.22 4.34 -29.15
C PRO A 208 -12.96 4.91 -28.48
N SER A 209 -13.05 5.18 -27.17
CA SER A 209 -12.02 5.75 -26.31
C SER A 209 -11.70 4.83 -25.12
N LEU A 210 -11.62 3.52 -25.36
CA LEU A 210 -11.35 2.55 -24.32
C LEU A 210 -9.99 2.80 -23.64
N GLU A 211 -10.01 3.19 -22.37
CA GLU A 211 -8.81 3.39 -21.56
C GLU A 211 -8.38 2.12 -20.84
N VAL A 212 -7.09 1.83 -20.88
CA VAL A 212 -6.48 0.71 -20.15
C VAL A 212 -5.36 1.24 -19.27
N THR A 213 -5.42 0.91 -17.99
CA THR A 213 -4.41 1.32 -16.98
C THR A 213 -4.32 0.26 -15.87
N TYR A 214 -3.41 0.43 -14.93
CA TYR A 214 -3.27 -0.41 -13.75
C TYR A 214 -2.90 0.42 -12.52
N CYS A 215 -3.15 -0.12 -11.34
CA CYS A 215 -2.60 0.39 -10.09
C CYS A 215 -2.08 -0.78 -9.23
N VAL A 216 -1.26 -0.46 -8.24
CA VAL A 216 -0.58 -1.40 -7.38
C VAL A 216 -0.83 -1.04 -5.92
N ILE A 217 -1.13 -2.04 -5.11
CA ILE A 217 -1.23 -1.93 -3.65
C ILE A 217 -0.19 -2.87 -3.03
N ASP A 218 0.69 -2.33 -2.18
CA ASP A 218 1.68 -3.17 -1.51
C ASP A 218 1.13 -3.91 -0.28
N LEU A 219 2.00 -4.75 0.29
CA LEU A 219 1.71 -5.56 1.47
C LEU A 219 1.18 -4.76 2.68
N VAL A 220 1.65 -3.52 2.88
CA VAL A 220 1.23 -2.67 4.02
C VAL A 220 0.08 -1.73 3.64
N GLY A 221 -0.41 -1.77 2.39
CA GLY A 221 -1.53 -0.98 1.89
C GLY A 221 -1.14 0.36 1.28
N ASN A 222 0.13 0.59 0.91
CA ASN A 222 0.49 1.76 0.12
C ASN A 222 -0.05 1.58 -1.31
N ASN A 223 -0.79 2.58 -1.79
CA ASN A 223 -1.35 2.62 -3.13
C ASN A 223 -0.46 3.45 -4.07
N SER A 224 -0.15 2.91 -5.25
CA SER A 224 0.69 3.56 -6.27
C SER A 224 0.01 4.71 -7.01
N ARG A 225 -1.32 4.85 -6.89
CA ARG A 225 -2.21 5.52 -7.84
C ARG A 225 -2.19 4.86 -9.22
N TRP A 226 -3.01 5.35 -10.14
CA TRP A 226 -3.12 4.78 -11.47
C TRP A 226 -1.88 5.10 -12.30
N ALA A 227 -1.39 4.15 -13.09
CA ALA A 227 -0.41 4.43 -14.12
C ALA A 227 -1.03 5.30 -15.24
N PRO A 228 -0.22 5.95 -16.08
CA PRO A 228 -0.76 6.68 -17.21
C PRO A 228 -1.49 5.73 -18.16
N SER A 229 -2.69 6.13 -18.58
CA SER A 229 -3.58 5.27 -19.37
C SER A 229 -3.10 5.12 -20.81
N ARG A 230 -3.49 4.00 -21.43
CA ARG A 230 -3.40 3.79 -22.88
C ARG A 230 -4.81 3.79 -23.45
N ILE A 231 -5.04 4.62 -24.46
CA ILE A 231 -6.29 4.63 -25.20
C ILE A 231 -6.19 3.62 -26.35
N LEU A 232 -7.16 2.73 -26.44
CA LEU A 232 -7.31 1.77 -27.53
C LEU A 232 -8.45 2.18 -28.44
N SER A 233 -8.20 2.16 -29.74
CA SER A 233 -9.25 2.28 -30.74
C SER A 233 -9.91 0.93 -30.97
N VAL A 234 -11.22 0.84 -30.74
CA VAL A 234 -12.03 -0.31 -31.15
C VAL A 234 -12.46 -0.08 -32.59
N ALA A 235 -11.97 -0.90 -33.51
CA ALA A 235 -12.51 -0.89 -34.88
C ALA A 235 -13.96 -1.40 -34.83
N PRO A 236 -14.92 -0.74 -35.48
CA PRO A 236 -16.31 -1.20 -35.49
C PRO A 236 -16.37 -2.63 -36.02
N LEU A 237 -16.95 -3.56 -35.25
CA LEU A 237 -17.10 -4.97 -35.65
C LEU A 237 -17.98 -5.13 -36.91
N HIS A 238 -18.62 -4.05 -37.37
CA HIS A 238 -19.49 -3.95 -38.55
C HIS A 238 -18.83 -3.34 -39.81
N ALA A 239 -17.50 -3.27 -39.91
CA ALA A 239 -16.87 -2.98 -41.20
C ALA A 239 -16.84 -4.27 -42.06
N THR A 240 -17.77 -4.39 -43.00
CA THR A 240 -17.87 -5.48 -43.98
C THR A 240 -16.53 -5.77 -44.69
N PRO A 241 -16.20 -7.02 -45.06
CA PRO A 241 -14.92 -7.37 -45.70
C PRO A 241 -14.68 -6.77 -47.09
N ASN A 242 -15.65 -6.02 -47.65
CA ASN A 242 -15.55 -5.38 -48.95
C ASN A 242 -16.01 -3.93 -48.87
N ALA A 243 -15.15 -3.05 -48.37
CA ALA A 243 -15.23 -1.64 -48.69
C ALA A 243 -13.82 -1.16 -49.04
N SER A 244 -13.57 -1.01 -50.34
CA SER A 244 -12.37 -0.34 -50.85
C SER A 244 -12.33 1.07 -50.28
N ILE A 245 -11.37 1.35 -49.39
CA ILE A 245 -11.12 2.72 -48.94
C ILE A 245 -10.46 3.45 -50.12
N VAL A 246 -11.23 4.32 -50.76
CA VAL A 246 -10.73 5.30 -51.72
C VAL A 246 -9.96 6.36 -50.95
N ILE A 247 -8.67 6.51 -51.23
CA ILE A 247 -7.85 7.60 -50.73
C ILE A 247 -8.17 8.85 -51.58
N PRO A 248 -8.69 9.96 -51.02
CA PRO A 248 -8.74 11.20 -51.78
C PRO A 248 -7.31 11.73 -51.96
N LYS A 249 -6.85 11.78 -53.21
CA LYS A 249 -5.71 12.59 -53.62
C LYS A 249 -6.15 14.06 -53.62
N SER A 250 -5.59 14.85 -52.72
CA SER A 250 -5.49 16.31 -52.85
C SER A 250 -3.99 16.62 -52.75
N MET A 251 -3.26 16.54 -53.86
CA MET A 251 -2.98 17.62 -54.82
C MET A 251 -2.29 18.81 -54.13
N PHE A 252 -0.96 18.77 -54.22
CA PHE A 252 -0.10 19.95 -54.24
C PHE A 252 -0.74 21.04 -55.10
N ILE A 253 -0.93 22.25 -54.52
CA ILE A 253 -0.30 23.50 -54.99
C ILE A 253 -0.02 24.33 -53.74
#